data_AF-A0AA39HZZ4-F1
#
_entry.id   AF-A0AA39HZZ4-F1
#
_cell.length_a   1.000
_cell.length_b   1.000
_cell.length_c   1.000
_cell.angle_alpha   90.00
_cell.angle_beta   90.00
_cell.angle_gamma   90.00
#
_symmetry.space_group_name_H-M   'P 1'
#
loop_
_entity.id
_entity.type
_entity.pdbx_description
1 polymer ?
#
loop_
_entity_poly.entity_id
_entity_poly.type
_entity_poly.pdbx_seq_one_letter_code
_entity_poly.pdbx_strand_id
1 'polypeptide(L)'
;MEVLSERPILHHVTQILTARNMKTKTREVISIHIGQAGVQIGNACWELYCLEHGIQPDGQMPSDKSLGGGDDSFTTFFSETGTGRHVPRAVMIDLEPTVIDEIRTGTYRSLFHPEQLITGKEDAANNYARGHYTIGKEIIDLTLDRIRRLADNCTGLQGFLVFHSFGGGTGSGFTSLLMERLSVDYGKKAKLEFSVYPAPQVSTAVVEPYNSILTTHTTLEHSDCSFMVDNEAIYDICRRNLDIERPSYTNLNRLIGQIVSSITASLRFDGALNVDLTEFQTNLVPYPRIHFPLATFAPVISAEKAYHEQLSVSEITNMCFEPHNQMVKCDPRHGKYMAVCLLFRGDVVPKDVNAAIATIKTKRTIQFVDWCPTGFKVGINYQPPTVVPGGDLAKVPRAVCMLSNTTAIAEAWARLDHKFDLMYAKRAFVHWYVGEGMEEGEFSEAREDLAALEKDYEEVGVDSLEENGEEGDESTMNIEMNTPRQFGIGLAIFGVTYICLGIVLFLDAALLTLGNILFVVGVLLTIGWHRAVPFFFTRVKARGSFFFFGGIFVCLYGYPLIGIPIEAWGFFTLFGGFLRTVLSLVGQIPFVGWIIGYSAPQGSSDTADQITSSS
;
A
#
# COMPACT_ATOMS: atom_id res chain seq x y z
N MET A 1 -11.59 -63.60 -21.71
CA MET A 1 -11.82 -63.80 -20.26
C MET A 1 -10.78 -62.95 -19.52
N GLU A 2 -10.70 -61.64 -19.75
CA GLU A 2 -11.61 -60.60 -19.24
C GLU A 2 -11.98 -60.78 -17.77
N VAL A 3 -11.10 -60.26 -16.90
CA VAL A 3 -11.44 -59.84 -15.53
C VAL A 3 -11.54 -58.31 -15.60
N LEU A 4 -12.76 -57.81 -15.80
CA LEU A 4 -13.09 -56.39 -15.87
C LEU A 4 -13.14 -55.81 -14.45
N SER A 5 -12.18 -54.94 -14.13
CA SER A 5 -12.41 -53.54 -13.75
C SER A 5 -13.67 -53.21 -12.92
N GLU A 6 -13.60 -53.32 -11.59
CA GLU A 6 -14.54 -52.66 -10.66
C GLU A 6 -13.84 -51.74 -9.63
N ARG A 7 -12.62 -51.28 -9.90
CA ARG A 7 -11.87 -50.42 -8.96
C ARG A 7 -11.77 -48.92 -9.26
N PRO A 8 -12.13 -48.35 -10.44
CA PRO A 8 -12.07 -46.90 -10.62
C PRO A 8 -13.27 -46.18 -10.00
N ILE A 9 -14.44 -46.83 -9.92
CA ILE A 9 -15.67 -46.17 -9.45
C ILE A 9 -15.63 -45.92 -7.94
N LEU A 10 -15.11 -46.83 -7.13
CA LEU A 10 -15.09 -46.61 -5.67
C LEU A 10 -14.09 -45.51 -5.27
N HIS A 11 -12.95 -45.38 -5.94
CA HIS A 11 -11.99 -44.31 -5.66
C HIS A 11 -12.49 -42.95 -6.17
N HIS A 12 -13.16 -42.92 -7.33
CA HIS A 12 -13.76 -41.69 -7.85
C HIS A 12 -15.00 -41.29 -7.04
N VAL A 13 -15.81 -42.24 -6.59
CA VAL A 13 -16.93 -42.00 -5.67
C VAL A 13 -16.42 -41.59 -4.29
N THR A 14 -15.32 -42.15 -3.79
CA THR A 14 -14.72 -41.71 -2.52
C THR A 14 -14.10 -40.32 -2.64
N GLN A 15 -13.47 -39.97 -3.77
CA GLN A 15 -13.00 -38.61 -4.08
C GLN A 15 -14.14 -37.62 -4.31
N ILE A 16 -15.23 -38.04 -4.97
CA ILE A 16 -16.44 -37.22 -5.15
C ILE A 16 -17.20 -37.08 -3.82
N LEU A 17 -17.15 -38.08 -2.94
CA LEU A 17 -17.73 -38.03 -1.59
C LEU A 17 -16.83 -37.26 -0.61
N THR A 18 -15.51 -37.24 -0.78
CA THR A 18 -14.62 -36.33 -0.03
C THR A 18 -14.68 -34.91 -0.58
N ALA A 19 -14.86 -34.71 -1.89
CA ALA A 19 -15.14 -33.40 -2.48
C ALA A 19 -16.56 -32.90 -2.15
N ARG A 20 -17.55 -33.80 -2.01
CA ARG A 20 -18.89 -33.48 -1.49
C ARG A 20 -18.92 -33.31 0.03
N ASN A 21 -18.02 -33.96 0.78
CA ASN A 21 -17.86 -33.75 2.23
C ASN A 21 -16.90 -32.60 2.56
N MET A 22 -16.18 -32.05 1.59
CA MET A 22 -15.81 -30.63 1.55
C MET A 22 -17.04 -29.79 1.15
N LYS A 23 -18.20 -30.10 1.72
CA LYS A 23 -19.30 -29.15 1.84
C LYS A 23 -18.68 -27.90 2.44
N THR A 24 -18.55 -26.87 1.60
CA THR A 24 -18.39 -25.46 1.94
C THR A 24 -18.22 -25.24 3.43
N LYS A 25 -16.97 -25.24 3.91
CA LYS A 25 -16.68 -24.77 5.27
C LYS A 25 -17.29 -23.37 5.31
N THR A 26 -18.37 -23.17 6.07
CA THR A 26 -19.09 -21.90 6.05
C THR A 26 -18.12 -20.81 6.48
N ARG A 27 -18.14 -19.71 5.75
CA ARG A 27 -17.17 -18.61 5.82
C ARG A 27 -17.84 -17.42 6.50
N GLU A 28 -18.25 -17.58 7.75
CA GLU A 28 -19.06 -16.54 8.39
C GLU A 28 -18.25 -15.30 8.72
N VAL A 29 -18.89 -14.15 8.59
CA VAL A 29 -18.32 -12.83 8.88
C VAL A 29 -19.30 -12.07 9.77
N ILE A 30 -18.77 -11.44 10.82
CA ILE A 30 -19.58 -10.61 11.73
C ILE A 30 -19.33 -9.14 11.39
N SER A 31 -20.40 -8.40 11.12
CA SER A 31 -20.30 -6.96 10.89
C SER A 31 -20.62 -6.19 12.17
N ILE A 32 -19.73 -5.31 12.58
CA ILE A 32 -19.86 -4.49 13.78
C ILE A 32 -19.97 -3.04 13.33
N HIS A 33 -21.05 -2.37 13.71
CA HIS A 33 -21.36 -0.99 13.32
C HIS A 33 -21.35 -0.11 14.55
N ILE A 34 -20.48 0.90 14.58
CA ILE A 34 -20.16 1.67 15.78
C ILE A 34 -20.45 3.16 15.57
N GLY A 35 -21.24 3.71 16.48
CA GLY A 35 -21.66 5.11 16.48
C GLY A 35 -22.61 5.46 15.34
N GLN A 36 -23.12 6.69 15.34
CA GLN A 36 -24.09 7.18 14.37
C GLN A 36 -23.71 6.87 12.91
N ALA A 37 -22.49 7.21 12.48
CA ALA A 37 -22.05 7.01 11.10
C ALA A 37 -22.02 5.51 10.72
N GLY A 38 -21.42 4.67 11.57
CA GLY A 38 -21.35 3.23 11.35
C GLY A 38 -22.74 2.59 11.28
N VAL A 39 -23.64 2.94 12.21
CA VAL A 39 -25.01 2.41 12.26
C VAL A 39 -25.84 2.84 11.04
N GLN A 40 -25.74 4.09 10.61
CA GLN A 40 -26.47 4.57 9.43
C GLN A 40 -25.96 3.96 8.11
N ILE A 41 -24.63 3.80 7.97
CA ILE A 41 -24.04 3.07 6.84
C ILE A 41 -24.49 1.60 6.89
N GLY A 42 -24.44 0.98 8.07
CA GLY A 42 -24.90 -0.38 8.29
C GLY A 42 -26.35 -0.60 7.86
N ASN A 43 -27.24 0.33 8.20
CA ASN A 43 -28.65 0.25 7.78
C ASN A 43 -28.80 0.23 6.25
N ALA A 44 -28.06 1.10 5.53
CA ALA A 44 -28.05 1.13 4.07
C ALA A 44 -27.43 -0.14 3.46
N CYS A 45 -26.35 -0.66 4.06
CA CYS A 45 -25.71 -1.91 3.63
C CYS A 45 -26.64 -3.12 3.77
N TRP A 46 -27.30 -3.27 4.93
CA TRP A 46 -28.20 -4.40 5.18
C TRP A 46 -29.49 -4.32 4.37
N GLU A 47 -30.02 -3.12 4.11
CA GLU A 47 -31.10 -2.91 3.13
C GLU A 47 -30.69 -3.47 1.77
N LEU A 48 -29.49 -3.10 1.29
CA LEU A 48 -28.99 -3.57 0.00
C LEU A 48 -28.74 -5.08 -0.03
N TYR A 49 -28.18 -5.67 1.03
CA TYR A 49 -27.98 -7.12 1.12
C TYR A 49 -29.31 -7.88 1.08
N CYS A 50 -30.34 -7.39 1.78
CA CYS A 50 -31.66 -7.99 1.72
C CYS A 50 -32.22 -7.98 0.30
N LEU A 51 -32.09 -6.86 -0.41
CA LEU A 51 -32.56 -6.73 -1.79
C LEU A 51 -31.79 -7.63 -2.76
N GLU A 52 -30.47 -7.76 -2.61
CA GLU A 52 -29.63 -8.62 -3.46
C GLU A 52 -29.94 -10.11 -3.28
N HIS A 53 -30.25 -10.54 -2.04
CA HIS A 53 -30.58 -11.93 -1.74
C HIS A 53 -32.09 -12.23 -1.80
N GLY A 54 -32.95 -11.23 -2.05
CA GLY A 54 -34.41 -11.41 -2.07
C GLY A 54 -35.01 -11.69 -0.69
N ILE A 55 -34.35 -11.25 0.38
CA ILE A 55 -34.83 -11.35 1.76
C ILE A 55 -35.78 -10.17 2.03
N GLN A 56 -36.95 -10.48 2.56
CA GLN A 56 -37.94 -9.47 2.94
C GLN A 56 -37.55 -8.77 4.25
N PRO A 57 -38.10 -7.57 4.54
CA PRO A 57 -37.78 -6.84 5.78
C PRO A 57 -38.14 -7.58 7.09
N ASP A 58 -38.98 -8.61 7.04
CA ASP A 58 -39.31 -9.49 8.15
C ASP A 58 -38.33 -10.68 8.31
N GLY A 59 -37.34 -10.77 7.42
CA GLY A 59 -36.33 -11.81 7.34
C GLY A 59 -36.79 -13.10 6.64
N GLN A 60 -37.97 -13.14 6.05
CA GLN A 60 -38.40 -14.29 5.24
C GLN A 60 -37.80 -14.23 3.83
N MET A 61 -37.50 -15.41 3.28
CA MET A 61 -37.01 -15.56 1.90
C MET A 61 -37.95 -16.52 1.13
N PRO A 62 -38.94 -16.01 0.38
CA PRO A 62 -39.92 -16.87 -0.30
C PRO A 62 -39.32 -17.76 -1.40
N SER A 63 -38.15 -17.40 -1.92
CA SER A 63 -37.40 -18.15 -2.92
C SER A 63 -36.67 -19.35 -2.34
N ASP A 64 -36.39 -19.36 -1.04
CA ASP A 64 -35.73 -20.49 -0.40
C ASP A 64 -36.77 -21.56 -0.03
N LYS A 65 -36.82 -22.63 -0.82
CA LYS A 65 -37.72 -23.77 -0.62
C LYS A 65 -37.03 -24.94 0.08
N SER A 66 -35.79 -24.78 0.54
CA SER A 66 -35.02 -25.88 1.11
C SER A 66 -34.25 -25.44 2.35
N LEU A 67 -34.76 -25.82 3.53
CA LEU A 67 -33.94 -25.99 4.73
C LEU A 67 -32.72 -26.86 4.36
N GLY A 68 -31.55 -26.23 4.18
CA GLY A 68 -30.26 -26.87 3.96
C GLY A 68 -29.98 -27.44 2.57
N GLY A 69 -30.46 -26.82 1.48
CA GLY A 69 -30.34 -27.40 0.13
C GLY A 69 -30.03 -26.50 -1.06
N GLY A 70 -29.88 -25.17 -0.92
CA GLY A 70 -29.67 -24.26 -2.04
C GLY A 70 -28.54 -23.27 -1.78
N ASP A 71 -27.56 -23.21 -2.69
CA ASP A 71 -26.42 -22.28 -2.75
C ASP A 71 -26.17 -21.43 -1.49
N ASP A 72 -25.59 -22.06 -0.46
CA ASP A 72 -25.39 -21.56 0.92
C ASP A 72 -24.41 -20.36 1.02
N SER A 73 -24.13 -19.63 -0.06
CA SER A 73 -23.13 -18.55 -0.08
C SER A 73 -23.53 -17.33 0.75
N PHE A 74 -24.83 -17.10 0.97
CA PHE A 74 -25.33 -15.98 1.76
C PHE A 74 -25.41 -16.28 3.28
N THR A 75 -25.26 -17.54 3.71
CA THR A 75 -25.20 -17.91 5.13
C THR A 75 -23.94 -17.39 5.83
N THR A 76 -23.01 -16.85 5.05
CA THR A 76 -21.83 -16.13 5.51
C THR A 76 -22.19 -14.87 6.30
N PHE A 77 -23.21 -14.13 5.86
CA PHE A 77 -23.69 -12.90 6.51
C PHE A 77 -25.01 -13.07 7.26
N PHE A 78 -25.80 -14.09 6.93
CA PHE A 78 -27.07 -14.37 7.60
C PHE A 78 -27.01 -15.68 8.39
N SER A 79 -27.73 -15.72 9.51
CA SER A 79 -28.02 -16.93 10.27
C SER A 79 -29.48 -17.34 10.04
N GLU A 80 -29.73 -18.61 9.80
CA GLU A 80 -31.08 -19.14 9.63
C GLU A 80 -31.64 -19.59 10.98
N THR A 81 -32.85 -19.17 11.29
CA THR A 81 -33.62 -19.65 12.45
C THR A 81 -34.49 -20.83 12.04
N GLY A 82 -34.87 -21.71 12.97
CA GLY A 82 -35.76 -22.85 12.68
C GLY A 82 -37.15 -22.49 12.13
N THR A 83 -37.51 -21.20 12.13
CA THR A 83 -38.75 -20.67 11.51
C THR A 83 -38.56 -20.21 10.06
N GLY A 84 -37.39 -20.42 9.45
CA GLY A 84 -37.06 -19.95 8.10
C GLY A 84 -36.80 -18.44 8.00
N ARG A 85 -36.55 -17.79 9.15
CA ARG A 85 -36.19 -16.37 9.21
C ARG A 85 -34.68 -16.22 9.21
N HIS A 86 -34.18 -15.35 8.35
CA HIS A 86 -32.79 -15.01 8.18
C HIS A 86 -32.47 -13.77 9.02
N VAL A 87 -31.53 -13.93 9.96
CA VAL A 87 -31.10 -12.88 10.88
C VAL A 87 -29.67 -12.47 10.54
N PRO A 88 -29.39 -11.17 10.30
CA PRO A 88 -28.03 -10.66 10.08
C PRO A 88 -27.05 -11.04 11.18
N ARG A 89 -25.82 -11.40 10.80
CA ARG A 89 -24.67 -11.51 11.70
C ARG A 89 -24.06 -10.12 11.93
N ALA A 90 -24.87 -9.24 12.51
CA ALA A 90 -24.52 -7.86 12.77
C ALA A 90 -24.62 -7.52 14.25
N VAL A 91 -23.79 -6.59 14.71
CA VAL A 91 -23.95 -5.89 15.99
C VAL A 91 -23.95 -4.39 15.70
N MET A 92 -24.97 -3.69 16.18
CA MET A 92 -25.09 -2.23 16.07
C MET A 92 -24.90 -1.66 17.47
N ILE A 93 -23.88 -0.82 17.65
CA ILE A 93 -23.54 -0.22 18.94
C ILE A 93 -23.52 1.29 18.79
N ASP A 94 -24.22 1.97 19.69
CA ASP A 94 -24.06 3.40 19.89
C ASP A 94 -24.18 3.73 21.39
N LEU A 95 -23.46 4.75 21.84
CA LEU A 95 -23.52 5.20 23.24
C LEU A 95 -24.79 6.04 23.50
N GLU A 96 -25.44 6.50 22.42
CA GLU A 96 -26.75 7.17 22.43
C GLU A 96 -27.83 6.30 21.77
N PRO A 97 -29.08 6.29 22.25
CA PRO A 97 -30.14 5.44 21.68
C PRO A 97 -30.71 5.94 20.35
N THR A 98 -30.60 7.22 20.01
CA THR A 98 -31.39 7.89 18.94
C THR A 98 -31.33 7.16 17.60
N VAL A 99 -30.13 6.88 17.10
CA VAL A 99 -29.94 6.27 15.76
C VAL A 99 -30.36 4.80 15.74
N ILE A 100 -30.16 4.08 16.85
CA ILE A 100 -30.57 2.68 16.95
C ILE A 100 -32.09 2.55 17.11
N ASP A 101 -32.73 3.49 17.79
CA ASP A 101 -34.19 3.54 17.92
C ASP A 101 -34.89 3.78 16.56
N GLU A 102 -34.24 4.49 15.63
CA GLU A 102 -34.71 4.56 14.24
C GLU A 102 -34.72 3.18 13.57
N ILE A 103 -33.73 2.31 13.84
CA ILE A 103 -33.73 0.93 13.33
C ILE A 103 -34.82 0.10 14.00
N ARG A 104 -35.02 0.26 15.32
CA ARG A 104 -36.06 -0.45 16.09
C ARG A 104 -37.48 -0.08 15.66
N THR A 105 -37.68 1.10 15.08
CA THR A 105 -38.99 1.59 14.61
C THR A 105 -39.15 1.58 13.10
N GLY A 106 -38.05 1.46 12.35
CA GLY A 106 -38.01 1.51 10.89
C GLY A 106 -38.49 0.24 10.19
N THR A 107 -38.31 0.21 8.87
CA THR A 107 -38.78 -0.87 7.98
C THR A 107 -38.21 -2.24 8.36
N TYR A 108 -36.92 -2.28 8.72
CA TYR A 108 -36.18 -3.50 9.06
C TYR A 108 -36.15 -3.82 10.57
N ARG A 109 -37.09 -3.27 11.35
CA ARG A 109 -37.20 -3.53 12.80
C ARG A 109 -37.29 -5.01 13.17
N SER A 110 -37.86 -5.81 12.27
CA SER A 110 -38.07 -7.25 12.45
C SER A 110 -37.00 -8.07 11.75
N LEU A 111 -35.89 -7.47 11.31
CA LEU A 111 -34.78 -8.19 10.70
C LEU A 111 -33.75 -8.59 11.79
N PHE A 112 -33.27 -7.59 12.53
CA PHE A 112 -32.24 -7.76 13.56
C PHE A 112 -32.78 -8.43 14.83
N HIS A 113 -31.90 -9.12 15.55
CA HIS A 113 -32.21 -9.59 16.90
C HIS A 113 -32.09 -8.43 17.89
N PRO A 114 -33.05 -8.21 18.82
CA PRO A 114 -33.00 -7.06 19.73
C PRO A 114 -31.73 -6.98 20.58
N GLU A 115 -31.14 -8.12 20.93
CA GLU A 115 -29.87 -8.16 21.68
C GLU A 115 -28.63 -7.75 20.87
N GLN A 116 -28.74 -7.66 19.54
CA GLN A 116 -27.67 -7.16 18.66
C GLN A 116 -27.67 -5.62 18.57
N LEU A 117 -28.73 -4.96 19.06
CA LEU A 117 -28.92 -3.51 19.03
C LEU A 117 -28.59 -2.92 20.41
N ILE A 118 -27.33 -2.57 20.61
CA ILE A 118 -26.76 -2.16 21.90
C ILE A 118 -26.74 -0.64 21.97
N THR A 119 -27.40 -0.09 22.99
CA THR A 119 -27.52 1.36 23.20
C THR A 119 -27.04 1.75 24.59
N GLY A 120 -26.22 2.77 24.68
CA GLY A 120 -25.91 3.46 25.93
C GLY A 120 -26.99 4.45 26.34
N LYS A 121 -26.67 5.25 27.37
CA LYS A 121 -27.53 6.33 27.87
C LYS A 121 -26.95 7.72 27.59
N GLU A 122 -25.63 7.81 27.52
CA GLU A 122 -24.89 9.06 27.36
C GLU A 122 -23.95 8.93 26.18
N ASP A 123 -23.87 9.98 25.37
CA ASP A 123 -23.00 10.00 24.21
C ASP A 123 -21.54 10.31 24.60
N ALA A 124 -20.63 10.08 23.65
CA ALA A 124 -19.24 10.49 23.77
C ALA A 124 -19.03 11.99 23.50
N ALA A 125 -20.07 12.76 23.12
CA ALA A 125 -20.01 14.20 22.88
C ALA A 125 -18.82 14.66 21.99
N ASN A 126 -18.55 13.90 20.92
CA ASN A 126 -17.40 14.11 20.03
C ASN A 126 -16.02 14.09 20.71
N ASN A 127 -15.88 13.37 21.84
CA ASN A 127 -14.64 13.24 22.58
C ASN A 127 -14.17 11.78 22.59
N TYR A 128 -13.02 11.51 21.96
CA TYR A 128 -12.35 10.20 21.97
C TYR A 128 -12.19 9.64 23.38
N ALA A 129 -11.76 10.46 24.35
CA ALA A 129 -11.48 10.01 25.70
C ALA A 129 -12.75 9.46 26.40
N ARG A 130 -13.92 10.05 26.13
CA ARG A 130 -15.20 9.53 26.62
C ARG A 130 -15.52 8.16 26.04
N GLY A 131 -15.34 8.02 24.73
CA GLY A 131 -15.58 6.78 24.00
C GLY A 131 -14.64 5.66 24.42
N HIS A 132 -13.39 5.97 24.77
CA HIS A 132 -12.36 4.98 25.08
C HIS A 132 -12.22 4.70 26.59
N TYR A 133 -12.15 5.74 27.43
CA TYR A 133 -11.74 5.63 28.82
C TYR A 133 -12.88 5.65 29.85
N THR A 134 -13.94 6.42 29.64
CA THR A 134 -15.04 6.58 30.61
C THR A 134 -16.28 5.80 30.21
N ILE A 135 -17.12 6.37 29.33
CA ILE A 135 -18.42 5.81 28.94
C ILE A 135 -18.26 4.47 28.22
N GLY A 136 -17.26 4.35 27.34
CA GLY A 136 -17.04 3.11 26.58
C GLY A 136 -16.77 1.87 27.46
N LYS A 137 -16.08 2.07 28.59
CA LYS A 137 -15.79 0.97 29.53
C LYS A 137 -17.03 0.40 30.21
N GLU A 138 -18.11 1.16 30.30
CA GLU A 138 -19.36 0.68 30.89
C GLU A 138 -20.10 -0.32 29.97
N ILE A 139 -19.91 -0.20 28.65
CA ILE A 139 -20.66 -0.96 27.63
C ILE A 139 -19.81 -2.04 26.96
N ILE A 140 -18.47 -1.93 27.01
CA ILE A 140 -17.57 -2.85 26.30
C ILE A 140 -17.80 -4.33 26.65
N ASP A 141 -18.00 -4.66 27.93
CA ASP A 141 -18.23 -6.05 28.37
C ASP A 141 -19.53 -6.63 27.82
N LEU A 142 -20.59 -5.81 27.77
CA LEU A 142 -21.85 -6.19 27.16
C LEU A 142 -21.67 -6.45 25.66
N THR A 143 -20.98 -5.54 24.97
CA THR A 143 -20.71 -5.66 23.54
C THR A 143 -19.90 -6.91 23.21
N LEU A 144 -18.84 -7.21 23.97
CA LEU A 144 -18.05 -8.42 23.80
C LEU A 144 -18.86 -9.68 24.05
N ASP A 145 -19.74 -9.73 25.06
CA ASP A 145 -20.63 -10.89 25.27
C ASP A 145 -21.55 -11.12 24.06
N ARG A 146 -22.10 -10.05 23.46
CA ARG A 146 -22.96 -10.18 22.27
C ARG A 146 -22.19 -10.64 21.04
N ILE A 147 -20.99 -10.10 20.81
CA ILE A 147 -20.11 -10.55 19.73
C ILE A 147 -19.72 -12.01 19.93
N ARG A 148 -19.39 -12.41 21.16
CA ARG A 148 -19.06 -13.80 21.50
C ARG A 148 -20.20 -14.76 21.18
N ARG A 149 -21.44 -14.43 21.55
CA ARG A 149 -22.60 -15.27 21.20
C ARG A 149 -22.77 -15.45 19.69
N LEU A 150 -22.51 -14.41 18.90
CA LEU A 150 -22.53 -14.53 17.44
C LEU A 150 -21.38 -15.37 16.90
N ALA A 151 -20.19 -15.22 17.48
CA ALA A 151 -19.01 -16.02 17.12
C ALA A 151 -19.20 -17.51 17.46
N ASP A 152 -19.81 -17.83 18.61
CA ASP A 152 -20.14 -19.20 19.02
C ASP A 152 -21.19 -19.84 18.09
N ASN A 153 -22.06 -19.03 17.47
CA ASN A 153 -23.02 -19.45 16.47
C ASN A 153 -22.42 -19.60 15.05
N CYS A 154 -21.12 -19.38 14.87
CA CYS A 154 -20.42 -19.55 13.59
C CYS A 154 -19.60 -20.85 13.63
N THR A 155 -19.61 -21.63 12.54
CA THR A 155 -18.77 -22.85 12.49
C THR A 155 -17.36 -22.56 11.99
N GLY A 156 -17.17 -21.46 11.26
CA GLY A 156 -15.93 -21.06 10.62
C GLY A 156 -15.77 -19.54 10.48
N LEU A 157 -15.87 -18.80 11.60
CA LEU A 157 -15.68 -17.34 11.62
C LEU A 157 -14.36 -16.95 10.94
N GLN A 158 -14.44 -16.18 9.86
CA GLN A 158 -13.27 -15.64 9.17
C GLN A 158 -12.71 -14.41 9.88
N GLY A 159 -13.60 -13.48 10.26
CA GLY A 159 -13.20 -12.17 10.72
C GLY A 159 -14.36 -11.23 11.02
N PHE A 160 -14.00 -9.98 11.29
CA PHE A 160 -14.90 -8.88 11.61
C PHE A 160 -14.81 -7.78 10.55
N LEU A 161 -15.96 -7.21 10.20
CA LEU A 161 -16.04 -5.96 9.42
C LEU A 161 -16.50 -4.85 10.37
N VAL A 162 -15.65 -3.87 10.62
CA VAL A 162 -15.91 -2.79 11.58
C VAL A 162 -16.22 -1.50 10.83
N PHE A 163 -17.42 -0.97 11.00
CA PHE A 163 -17.88 0.26 10.37
C PHE A 163 -17.92 1.37 11.41
N HIS A 164 -17.16 2.43 11.19
CA HIS A 164 -17.05 3.54 12.15
C HIS A 164 -16.63 4.85 11.47
N SER A 165 -16.64 5.95 12.22
CA SER A 165 -16.13 7.25 11.79
C SER A 165 -14.90 7.64 12.59
N PHE A 166 -13.93 8.29 11.97
CA PHE A 166 -12.79 8.87 12.68
C PHE A 166 -13.16 10.14 13.47
N GLY A 167 -14.16 10.90 13.00
CA GLY A 167 -14.50 12.19 13.60
C GLY A 167 -15.33 12.12 14.89
N GLY A 168 -16.24 11.15 15.01
CA GLY A 168 -17.16 11.05 16.16
C GLY A 168 -16.51 10.38 17.38
N GLY A 169 -16.86 10.82 18.59
CA GLY A 169 -16.25 10.30 19.83
C GLY A 169 -16.53 8.81 20.09
N THR A 170 -17.71 8.32 19.75
CA THR A 170 -18.04 6.88 19.80
C THR A 170 -17.31 6.14 18.69
N GLY A 171 -17.37 6.65 17.46
CA GLY A 171 -16.76 6.02 16.30
C GLY A 171 -15.23 5.94 16.36
N SER A 172 -14.58 6.86 17.08
CA SER A 172 -13.14 6.84 17.32
C SER A 172 -12.81 6.05 18.58
N GLY A 173 -13.18 6.57 19.75
CA GLY A 173 -12.77 6.05 21.05
C GLY A 173 -13.27 4.63 21.36
N PHE A 174 -14.57 4.38 21.15
CA PHE A 174 -15.13 3.05 21.44
C PHE A 174 -14.64 2.01 20.43
N THR A 175 -14.40 2.40 19.18
CA THR A 175 -13.82 1.50 18.16
C THR A 175 -12.41 1.10 18.54
N SER A 176 -11.55 2.05 18.92
CA SER A 176 -10.19 1.75 19.38
C SER A 176 -10.19 0.76 20.55
N LEU A 177 -11.03 1.03 21.57
CA LEU A 177 -11.17 0.13 22.72
C LEU A 177 -11.66 -1.27 22.29
N LEU A 178 -12.61 -1.34 21.36
CA LEU A 178 -13.13 -2.63 20.89
C LEU A 178 -12.08 -3.40 20.08
N MET A 179 -11.30 -2.72 19.23
CA MET A 179 -10.27 -3.34 18.39
C MET A 179 -9.14 -3.95 19.23
N GLU A 180 -8.73 -3.29 20.30
CA GLU A 180 -7.81 -3.86 21.30
C GLU A 180 -8.35 -5.16 21.89
N ARG A 181 -9.60 -5.14 22.36
CA ARG A 181 -10.24 -6.31 23.00
C ARG A 181 -10.47 -7.45 22.01
N LEU A 182 -10.90 -7.15 20.79
CA LEU A 182 -11.06 -8.15 19.73
C LEU A 182 -9.73 -8.77 19.33
N SER A 183 -8.63 -8.02 19.38
CA SER A 183 -7.29 -8.56 19.10
C SER A 183 -6.81 -9.50 20.21
N VAL A 184 -7.17 -9.24 21.47
CA VAL A 184 -6.90 -10.14 22.59
C VAL A 184 -7.70 -11.43 22.48
N ASP A 185 -9.02 -11.34 22.27
CA ASP A 185 -9.91 -12.51 22.28
C ASP A 185 -9.85 -13.31 20.96
N TYR A 186 -9.65 -12.63 19.83
CA TYR A 186 -9.74 -13.17 18.47
C TYR A 186 -8.50 -12.83 17.62
N GLY A 187 -7.30 -12.85 18.19
CA GLY A 187 -6.06 -12.39 17.51
C GLY A 187 -5.70 -13.05 16.17
N LYS A 188 -6.23 -14.25 15.86
CA LYS A 188 -6.00 -14.92 14.55
C LYS A 188 -7.03 -14.57 13.47
N LYS A 189 -8.07 -13.80 13.81
CA LYS A 189 -9.18 -13.46 12.91
C LYS A 189 -8.90 -12.13 12.22
N ALA A 190 -9.23 -12.06 10.94
CA ALA A 190 -9.06 -10.84 10.16
C ALA A 190 -10.02 -9.76 10.66
N LYS A 191 -9.56 -8.52 10.72
CA LYS A 191 -10.36 -7.34 11.11
C LYS A 191 -10.19 -6.31 10.00
N LEU A 192 -11.27 -6.07 9.26
CA LEU A 192 -11.30 -5.05 8.21
C LEU A 192 -12.15 -3.87 8.70
N GLU A 193 -11.68 -2.67 8.42
CA GLU A 193 -12.38 -1.44 8.79
C GLU A 193 -12.96 -0.74 7.56
N PHE A 194 -14.12 -0.13 7.74
CA PHE A 194 -14.70 0.86 6.85
C PHE A 194 -14.80 2.16 7.63
N SER A 195 -13.81 3.02 7.44
CA SER A 195 -13.58 4.20 8.26
C SER A 195 -13.99 5.45 7.49
N VAL A 196 -14.99 6.16 8.01
CA VAL A 196 -15.42 7.44 7.45
C VAL A 196 -14.43 8.53 7.85
N TYR A 197 -13.71 9.05 6.86
CA TYR A 197 -12.76 10.13 7.00
C TYR A 197 -13.48 11.49 7.10
N PRO A 198 -13.06 12.37 8.04
CA PRO A 198 -13.72 13.65 8.26
C PRO A 198 -13.48 14.65 7.13
N ALA A 199 -14.55 15.29 6.68
CA ALA A 199 -14.52 16.31 5.63
C ALA A 199 -14.84 17.69 6.22
N PRO A 200 -13.98 18.72 6.07
CA PRO A 200 -14.22 20.03 6.69
C PRO A 200 -15.51 20.73 6.25
N GLN A 201 -16.05 20.40 5.07
CA GLN A 201 -17.30 20.99 4.56
C GLN A 201 -18.57 20.39 5.20
N VAL A 202 -18.47 19.14 5.68
CA VAL A 202 -19.59 18.35 6.23
C VAL A 202 -19.35 18.00 7.71
N SER A 203 -18.25 18.49 8.27
CA SER A 203 -17.80 18.27 9.63
C SER A 203 -18.74 18.97 10.61
N THR A 204 -19.25 18.21 11.58
CA THR A 204 -20.10 18.75 12.64
C THR A 204 -19.31 19.07 13.91
N ALA A 205 -18.07 18.57 14.02
CA ALA A 205 -17.25 18.74 15.21
C ALA A 205 -15.88 19.36 14.91
N VAL A 206 -15.52 20.39 15.68
CA VAL A 206 -14.25 21.11 15.55
C VAL A 206 -13.06 20.22 15.92
N VAL A 207 -13.27 19.25 16.82
CA VAL A 207 -12.22 18.38 17.37
C VAL A 207 -12.02 17.07 16.59
N GLU A 208 -12.65 16.91 15.43
CA GLU A 208 -12.50 15.71 14.58
C GLU A 208 -11.03 15.36 14.26
N PRO A 209 -10.11 16.31 14.01
CA PRO A 209 -8.71 15.96 13.80
C PRO A 209 -8.08 15.27 15.01
N TYR A 210 -8.41 15.65 16.24
CA TYR A 210 -7.91 14.96 17.44
C TYR A 210 -8.42 13.53 17.52
N ASN A 211 -9.73 13.34 17.36
CA ASN A 211 -10.34 12.02 17.38
C ASN A 211 -9.74 11.10 16.31
N SER A 212 -9.45 11.64 15.13
CA SER A 212 -8.94 10.90 13.99
C SER A 212 -7.48 10.46 14.17
N ILE A 213 -6.61 11.31 14.71
CA ILE A 213 -5.21 10.93 15.02
C ILE A 213 -5.20 9.85 16.11
N LEU A 214 -5.94 10.06 17.20
CA LEU A 214 -5.94 9.15 18.35
C LEU A 214 -6.48 7.76 18.01
N THR A 215 -7.57 7.71 17.24
CA THR A 215 -8.12 6.41 16.82
C THR A 215 -7.21 5.71 15.84
N THR A 216 -6.61 6.43 14.88
CA THR A 216 -5.68 5.83 13.91
C THR A 216 -4.48 5.23 14.63
N HIS A 217 -3.85 5.98 15.55
CA HIS A 217 -2.72 5.49 16.34
C HIS A 217 -3.03 4.18 17.08
N THR A 218 -4.15 4.13 17.79
CA THR A 218 -4.53 2.95 18.60
C THR A 218 -5.03 1.78 17.76
N THR A 219 -5.67 2.01 16.61
CA THR A 219 -6.17 0.92 15.75
C THR A 219 -5.12 0.41 14.77
N LEU A 220 -4.01 1.14 14.53
CA LEU A 220 -2.99 0.78 13.53
C LEU A 220 -2.35 -0.60 13.76
N GLU A 221 -2.18 -1.03 15.01
CA GLU A 221 -1.63 -2.37 15.31
C GLU A 221 -2.69 -3.48 15.30
N HIS A 222 -3.97 -3.10 15.31
CA HIS A 222 -5.08 -4.01 15.48
C HIS A 222 -5.91 -4.19 14.20
N SER A 223 -5.82 -3.28 13.23
CA SER A 223 -6.50 -3.40 11.95
C SER A 223 -5.63 -4.16 10.94
N ASP A 224 -6.22 -5.11 10.21
CA ASP A 224 -5.51 -5.83 9.14
C ASP A 224 -5.56 -5.05 7.82
N CYS A 225 -6.65 -4.32 7.58
CA CYS A 225 -6.82 -3.43 6.43
C CYS A 225 -8.02 -2.49 6.65
N SER A 226 -7.82 -1.21 6.37
CA SER A 226 -8.80 -0.15 6.61
C SER A 226 -9.16 0.58 5.32
N PHE A 227 -10.42 0.46 4.89
CA PHE A 227 -10.96 1.16 3.74
C PHE A 227 -11.42 2.56 4.16
N MET A 228 -10.66 3.56 3.75
CA MET A 228 -10.99 4.95 4.02
C MET A 228 -12.05 5.48 3.05
N VAL A 229 -13.02 6.20 3.61
CA VAL A 229 -14.15 6.74 2.88
C VAL A 229 -14.30 8.23 3.23
N ASP A 230 -13.95 9.11 2.30
CA ASP A 230 -14.01 10.56 2.48
C ASP A 230 -15.40 11.11 2.14
N ASN A 231 -16.04 11.73 3.12
CA ASN A 231 -17.34 12.37 2.94
C ASN A 231 -17.31 13.48 1.87
N GLU A 232 -16.21 14.21 1.71
CA GLU A 232 -16.09 15.28 0.71
C GLU A 232 -16.07 14.68 -0.71
N ALA A 233 -15.30 13.62 -0.90
CA ALA A 233 -15.19 12.95 -2.19
C ALA A 233 -16.53 12.36 -2.63
N ILE A 234 -17.25 11.69 -1.73
CA ILE A 234 -18.59 11.15 -2.01
C ILE A 234 -19.59 12.26 -2.28
N TYR A 235 -19.55 13.35 -1.52
CA TYR A 235 -20.42 14.51 -1.74
C TYR A 235 -20.22 15.10 -3.14
N ASP A 236 -18.97 15.25 -3.57
CA ASP A 236 -18.61 15.74 -4.92
C ASP A 236 -19.07 14.77 -6.02
N ILE A 237 -18.92 13.45 -5.81
CA ILE A 237 -19.41 12.42 -6.74
C ILE A 237 -20.93 12.47 -6.86
N CYS A 238 -21.67 12.54 -5.75
CA CYS A 238 -23.13 12.66 -5.76
C CYS A 238 -23.58 13.92 -6.49
N ARG A 239 -22.90 15.05 -6.27
CA ARG A 239 -23.26 16.32 -6.90
C ARG A 239 -22.99 16.33 -8.40
N ARG A 240 -21.86 15.77 -8.84
CA ARG A 240 -21.42 15.81 -10.24
C ARG A 240 -22.08 14.73 -11.08
N ASN A 241 -22.15 13.50 -10.58
CA ASN A 241 -22.55 12.34 -11.36
C ASN A 241 -24.03 12.02 -11.21
N LEU A 242 -24.62 12.26 -10.03
CA LEU A 242 -26.03 12.02 -9.76
C LEU A 242 -26.91 13.28 -9.91
N ASP A 243 -26.30 14.44 -10.22
CA ASP A 243 -26.96 15.74 -10.37
C ASP A 243 -27.74 16.20 -9.13
N ILE A 244 -27.31 15.78 -7.93
CA ILE A 244 -27.93 16.16 -6.66
C ILE A 244 -27.27 17.44 -6.15
N GLU A 245 -27.99 18.57 -6.12
CA GLU A 245 -27.41 19.85 -5.69
C GLU A 245 -26.92 19.84 -4.22
N ARG A 246 -27.66 19.17 -3.34
CA ARG A 246 -27.37 19.06 -1.90
C ARG A 246 -27.57 17.61 -1.41
N PRO A 247 -26.56 16.75 -1.59
CA PRO A 247 -26.58 15.37 -1.09
C PRO A 247 -26.83 15.31 0.42
N SER A 248 -27.77 14.45 0.83
CA SER A 248 -28.02 14.11 2.24
C SER A 248 -27.22 12.87 2.67
N TYR A 249 -27.08 12.61 3.96
CA TYR A 249 -26.44 11.38 4.46
C TYR A 249 -27.07 10.11 3.90
N THR A 250 -28.38 10.09 3.61
CA THR A 250 -29.04 8.96 2.94
C THR A 250 -28.47 8.70 1.54
N ASN A 251 -28.17 9.76 0.77
CA ASN A 251 -27.58 9.63 -0.57
C ASN A 251 -26.13 9.11 -0.48
N LEU A 252 -25.35 9.68 0.46
CA LEU A 252 -23.97 9.27 0.71
C LEU A 252 -23.90 7.79 1.14
N ASN A 253 -24.70 7.41 2.14
CA ASN A 253 -24.72 6.06 2.69
C ASN A 253 -25.18 5.01 1.67
N ARG A 254 -26.08 5.36 0.74
CA ARG A 254 -26.46 4.46 -0.36
C ARG A 254 -25.32 4.22 -1.33
N LEU A 255 -24.52 5.25 -1.65
CA LEU A 255 -23.32 5.08 -2.48
C LEU A 255 -22.26 4.24 -1.74
N ILE A 256 -22.02 4.52 -0.46
CA ILE A 256 -21.14 3.70 0.39
C ILE A 256 -21.62 2.25 0.42
N GLY A 257 -22.92 2.02 0.59
CA GLY A 257 -23.51 0.68 0.59
C GLY A 257 -23.23 -0.10 -0.71
N GLN A 258 -23.22 0.55 -1.87
CA GLN A 258 -22.87 -0.10 -3.14
C GLN A 258 -21.40 -0.52 -3.22
N ILE A 259 -20.51 0.28 -2.65
CA ILE A 259 -19.07 0.01 -2.59
C ILE A 259 -18.81 -1.16 -1.64
N VAL A 260 -19.34 -1.07 -0.42
CA VAL A 260 -19.24 -2.13 0.59
C VAL A 260 -19.84 -3.44 0.06
N SER A 261 -20.98 -3.35 -0.64
CA SER A 261 -21.58 -4.50 -1.31
C SER A 261 -20.68 -5.09 -2.38
N SER A 262 -19.98 -4.27 -3.16
CA SER A 262 -19.05 -4.74 -4.19
C SER A 262 -17.79 -5.38 -3.60
N ILE A 263 -17.28 -4.86 -2.48
CA ILE A 263 -16.13 -5.43 -1.76
C ILE A 263 -16.49 -6.77 -1.11
N THR A 264 -17.67 -6.87 -0.50
CA THR A 264 -18.15 -8.09 0.17
C THR A 264 -18.84 -9.08 -0.77
N ALA A 265 -19.03 -8.73 -2.05
CA ALA A 265 -19.75 -9.58 -3.01
C ALA A 265 -19.07 -10.94 -3.20
N SER A 266 -17.74 -11.00 -3.14
CA SER A 266 -16.97 -12.26 -3.24
C SER A 266 -17.18 -13.22 -2.07
N LEU A 267 -17.67 -12.71 -0.94
CA LEU A 267 -17.97 -13.50 0.26
C LEU A 267 -19.42 -13.98 0.27
N ARG A 268 -20.33 -13.24 -0.38
CA ARG A 268 -21.77 -13.48 -0.36
C ARG A 268 -22.30 -14.25 -1.57
N PHE A 269 -21.57 -14.23 -2.67
CA PHE A 269 -21.93 -14.87 -3.93
C PHE A 269 -20.78 -15.72 -4.44
N ASP A 270 -21.13 -16.79 -5.14
CA ASP A 270 -20.13 -17.53 -5.90
C ASP A 270 -19.74 -16.75 -7.17
N GLY A 271 -18.45 -16.73 -7.44
CA GLY A 271 -17.83 -16.00 -8.53
C GLY A 271 -16.68 -16.79 -9.14
N ALA A 272 -16.26 -16.40 -10.35
CA ALA A 272 -15.18 -17.10 -11.05
C ALA A 272 -13.82 -16.92 -10.37
N LEU A 273 -13.65 -15.82 -9.62
CA LEU A 273 -12.49 -15.57 -8.77
C LEU A 273 -12.96 -14.92 -7.47
N ASN A 274 -13.15 -15.74 -6.43
CA ASN A 274 -13.57 -15.29 -5.11
C ASN A 274 -12.34 -14.86 -4.31
N VAL A 275 -12.41 -13.66 -3.72
CA VAL A 275 -11.41 -13.12 -2.79
C VAL A 275 -11.93 -13.31 -1.37
N ASP A 276 -11.19 -14.04 -0.54
CA ASP A 276 -11.46 -14.19 0.91
C ASP A 276 -10.98 -12.97 1.72
N LEU A 277 -11.46 -12.81 2.97
CA LEU A 277 -11.02 -11.72 3.85
C LEU A 277 -9.49 -11.69 4.06
N THR A 278 -8.88 -12.85 4.28
CA THR A 278 -7.41 -12.97 4.42
C THR A 278 -6.67 -12.67 3.10
N GLU A 279 -7.33 -12.86 1.97
CA GLU A 279 -6.76 -12.52 0.67
C GLU A 279 -6.77 -11.01 0.42
N PHE A 280 -7.68 -10.22 1.02
CA PHE A 280 -7.59 -8.77 0.95
C PHE A 280 -6.28 -8.28 1.58
N GLN A 281 -5.95 -8.76 2.78
CA GLN A 281 -4.67 -8.44 3.44
C GLN A 281 -3.49 -8.86 2.56
N THR A 282 -3.46 -10.12 2.11
CA THR A 282 -2.34 -10.65 1.32
C THR A 282 -2.17 -9.94 -0.05
N ASN A 283 -3.26 -9.47 -0.66
CA ASN A 283 -3.23 -8.86 -1.98
C ASN A 283 -3.05 -7.34 -1.96
N LEU A 284 -3.52 -6.64 -0.92
CA LEU A 284 -3.54 -5.18 -0.86
C LEU A 284 -2.53 -4.61 0.13
N VAL A 285 -2.09 -5.37 1.12
CA VAL A 285 -1.26 -4.87 2.24
C VAL A 285 0.14 -5.48 2.15
N PRO A 286 1.10 -4.82 1.48
CA PRO A 286 2.48 -5.31 1.39
C PRO A 286 3.22 -5.18 2.72
N TYR A 287 2.94 -4.12 3.48
CA TYR A 287 3.53 -3.84 4.79
C TYR A 287 2.42 -3.66 5.83
N PRO A 288 2.55 -4.22 7.04
CA PRO A 288 1.49 -4.19 8.05
C PRO A 288 0.97 -2.79 8.41
N ARG A 289 1.83 -1.77 8.45
CA ARG A 289 1.43 -0.37 8.74
C ARG A 289 0.77 0.34 7.55
N ILE A 290 1.04 -0.11 6.33
CA ILE A 290 0.56 0.50 5.08
C ILE A 290 -0.67 -0.26 4.59
N HIS A 291 -1.74 -0.22 5.38
CA HIS A 291 -2.92 -1.04 5.19
C HIS A 291 -4.19 -0.26 4.81
N PHE A 292 -4.00 0.93 4.21
CA PHE A 292 -5.10 1.85 3.86
C PHE A 292 -5.34 1.92 2.35
N PRO A 293 -5.98 0.92 1.72
CA PRO A 293 -6.31 0.98 0.31
C PRO A 293 -7.41 2.01 0.02
N LEU A 294 -7.24 2.74 -1.09
CA LEU A 294 -8.27 3.57 -1.67
C LEU A 294 -9.34 2.72 -2.35
N ALA A 295 -10.61 3.01 -2.08
CA ALA A 295 -11.73 2.50 -2.86
C ALA A 295 -12.09 3.48 -3.99
N THR A 296 -12.46 2.95 -5.15
CA THR A 296 -12.99 3.71 -6.29
C THR A 296 -14.08 2.89 -6.94
N PHE A 297 -15.21 3.52 -7.29
CA PHE A 297 -16.35 2.81 -7.84
C PHE A 297 -16.82 3.42 -9.16
N ALA A 298 -17.05 2.57 -10.15
CA ALA A 298 -17.56 2.98 -11.44
C ALA A 298 -18.50 1.90 -12.04
N PRO A 299 -19.55 2.30 -12.77
CA PRO A 299 -19.96 3.67 -13.02
C PRO A 299 -20.91 4.20 -11.95
N VAL A 300 -20.84 5.50 -11.67
CA VAL A 300 -21.84 6.24 -10.87
C VAL A 300 -22.66 7.08 -11.83
N ILE A 301 -23.91 6.68 -12.10
CA ILE A 301 -24.79 7.33 -13.08
C ILE A 301 -26.18 7.51 -12.48
N SER A 302 -26.80 8.68 -12.72
CA SER A 302 -28.18 8.94 -12.33
C SER A 302 -29.19 8.09 -13.11
N ALA A 303 -30.34 7.78 -12.49
CA ALA A 303 -31.41 7.03 -13.13
C ALA A 303 -31.90 7.65 -14.47
N GLU A 304 -31.76 8.96 -14.65
CA GLU A 304 -32.15 9.68 -15.86
C GLU A 304 -31.13 9.50 -17.00
N LYS A 305 -29.82 9.56 -16.69
CA LYS A 305 -28.73 9.48 -17.68
C LYS A 305 -28.52 8.07 -18.24
N ALA A 306 -28.89 7.03 -17.48
CA ALA A 306 -28.58 5.64 -17.83
C ALA A 306 -29.28 5.10 -19.09
N TYR A 307 -30.33 5.75 -19.59
CA TYR A 307 -30.98 5.33 -20.85
C TYR A 307 -30.15 5.68 -22.10
N HIS A 308 -29.18 6.58 -21.98
CA HIS A 308 -28.45 7.14 -23.12
C HIS A 308 -27.09 6.49 -23.38
N GLU A 309 -26.52 5.81 -22.39
CA GLU A 309 -25.15 5.29 -22.46
C GLU A 309 -25.03 3.88 -21.86
N GLN A 310 -24.52 2.93 -22.64
CA GLN A 310 -24.09 1.63 -22.14
C GLN A 310 -22.57 1.60 -22.11
N LEU A 311 -21.99 1.57 -20.92
CA LEU A 311 -20.54 1.57 -20.74
C LEU A 311 -19.95 0.16 -20.92
N SER A 312 -18.90 0.07 -21.70
CA SER A 312 -18.09 -1.13 -21.90
C SER A 312 -17.20 -1.42 -20.69
N VAL A 313 -16.67 -2.65 -20.60
CA VAL A 313 -15.71 -3.03 -19.55
C VAL A 313 -14.46 -2.13 -19.57
N SER A 314 -14.00 -1.74 -20.77
CA SER A 314 -12.83 -0.86 -20.90
C SER A 314 -13.11 0.55 -20.38
N GLU A 315 -14.27 1.12 -20.66
CA GLU A 315 -14.65 2.45 -20.19
C GLU A 315 -14.78 2.50 -18.67
N ILE A 316 -15.51 1.57 -18.06
CA ILE A 316 -15.64 1.54 -16.59
C ILE A 316 -14.30 1.31 -15.90
N THR A 317 -13.41 0.51 -16.51
CA THR A 317 -12.06 0.29 -15.98
C THR A 317 -11.22 1.57 -16.06
N ASN A 318 -11.33 2.34 -17.15
CA ASN A 318 -10.65 3.63 -17.28
C ASN A 318 -11.16 4.64 -16.25
N MET A 319 -12.47 4.68 -16.01
CA MET A 319 -13.09 5.56 -15.01
C MET A 319 -12.57 5.30 -13.59
N CYS A 320 -12.17 4.07 -13.25
CA CYS A 320 -11.55 3.78 -11.95
C CYS A 320 -10.21 4.49 -11.72
N PHE A 321 -9.48 4.84 -12.77
CA PHE A 321 -8.20 5.56 -12.65
C PHE A 321 -8.36 7.08 -12.78
N GLU A 322 -9.60 7.57 -12.84
CA GLU A 322 -9.88 9.00 -12.81
C GLU A 322 -10.02 9.48 -11.37
N PRO A 323 -9.25 10.51 -10.94
CA PRO A 323 -9.32 11.03 -9.57
C PRO A 323 -10.72 11.44 -9.12
N HIS A 324 -11.57 11.83 -10.08
CA HIS A 324 -12.94 12.28 -9.83
C HIS A 324 -13.89 11.21 -9.28
N ASN A 325 -13.57 9.92 -9.46
CA ASN A 325 -14.42 8.81 -9.01
C ASN A 325 -13.88 8.15 -7.72
N GLN A 326 -12.76 8.65 -7.19
CA GLN A 326 -12.13 8.09 -6.00
C GLN A 326 -12.88 8.48 -4.73
N MET A 327 -12.89 7.57 -3.76
CA MET A 327 -13.59 7.76 -2.49
C MET A 327 -12.76 8.52 -1.46
N VAL A 328 -11.51 8.85 -1.77
CA VAL A 328 -10.64 9.69 -0.95
C VAL A 328 -10.05 10.75 -1.85
N LYS A 329 -10.06 12.00 -1.38
CA LYS A 329 -9.49 13.12 -2.12
C LYS A 329 -7.96 13.11 -2.02
N CYS A 330 -7.31 12.50 -2.98
CA CYS A 330 -5.86 12.61 -3.22
C CYS A 330 -5.60 12.58 -4.73
N ASP A 331 -4.40 12.97 -5.16
CA ASP A 331 -4.00 12.79 -6.56
C ASP A 331 -3.07 11.57 -6.69
N PRO A 332 -3.56 10.43 -7.23
CA PRO A 332 -2.75 9.23 -7.43
C PRO A 332 -1.57 9.42 -8.37
N ARG A 333 -1.54 10.51 -9.15
CA ARG A 333 -0.44 10.82 -10.07
C ARG A 333 0.81 11.30 -9.34
N HIS A 334 0.67 11.80 -8.11
CA HIS A 334 1.79 12.15 -7.24
C HIS A 334 2.28 10.98 -6.40
N GLY A 335 1.60 9.82 -6.48
CA GLY A 335 1.99 8.62 -5.76
C GLY A 335 2.32 7.45 -6.69
N LYS A 336 2.71 6.34 -6.08
CA LYS A 336 2.93 5.06 -6.75
C LYS A 336 1.91 4.04 -6.24
N TYR A 337 1.50 3.14 -7.12
CA TYR A 337 0.62 2.02 -6.78
C TYR A 337 1.47 0.84 -6.29
N MET A 338 1.13 0.33 -5.11
CA MET A 338 1.71 -0.90 -4.56
C MET A 338 0.91 -2.12 -5.01
N ALA A 339 -0.42 -2.01 -4.95
CA ALA A 339 -1.35 -3.08 -5.31
C ALA A 339 -2.66 -2.50 -5.85
N VAL A 340 -3.27 -3.20 -6.80
CA VAL A 340 -4.57 -2.84 -7.38
C VAL A 340 -5.42 -4.10 -7.53
N CYS A 341 -6.61 -4.10 -6.94
CA CYS A 341 -7.62 -5.13 -7.11
C CYS A 341 -8.84 -4.54 -7.82
N LEU A 342 -9.30 -5.17 -8.91
CA LEU A 342 -10.50 -4.79 -9.64
C LEU A 342 -11.58 -5.84 -9.41
N LEU A 343 -12.66 -5.46 -8.73
CA LEU A 343 -13.79 -6.31 -8.41
C LEU A 343 -14.95 -5.97 -9.36
N PHE A 344 -15.10 -6.76 -10.42
CA PHE A 344 -16.16 -6.63 -11.41
C PHE A 344 -17.44 -7.33 -10.97
N ARG A 345 -18.58 -6.71 -11.28
CA ARG A 345 -19.92 -7.27 -11.09
C ARG A 345 -20.76 -7.16 -12.35
N GLY A 346 -21.55 -8.21 -12.62
CA GLY A 346 -22.53 -8.27 -13.71
C GLY A 346 -22.02 -8.91 -14.99
N ASP A 347 -22.53 -8.43 -16.13
CA ASP A 347 -22.19 -8.97 -17.46
C ASP A 347 -20.77 -8.53 -17.88
N VAL A 348 -19.78 -9.30 -17.44
CA VAL A 348 -18.35 -9.03 -17.65
C VAL A 348 -17.64 -10.26 -18.19
N VAL A 349 -17.03 -10.11 -19.36
CA VAL A 349 -16.25 -11.17 -20.01
C VAL A 349 -14.78 -11.07 -19.58
N PRO A 350 -14.16 -12.15 -19.04
CA PRO A 350 -12.76 -12.11 -18.57
C PRO A 350 -11.74 -11.66 -19.63
N LYS A 351 -12.01 -11.95 -20.90
CA LYS A 351 -11.17 -11.50 -22.03
C LYS A 351 -11.11 -9.97 -22.13
N ASP A 352 -12.25 -9.31 -21.96
CA ASP A 352 -12.35 -7.85 -22.09
C ASP A 352 -11.68 -7.15 -20.90
N VAL A 353 -11.75 -7.77 -19.71
CA VAL A 353 -11.02 -7.30 -18.52
C VAL A 353 -9.52 -7.35 -18.74
N ASN A 354 -8.99 -8.47 -19.24
CA ASN A 354 -7.56 -8.59 -19.52
C ASN A 354 -7.10 -7.61 -20.60
N ALA A 355 -7.91 -7.36 -21.62
CA ALA A 355 -7.62 -6.35 -22.64
C ALA A 355 -7.61 -4.93 -22.04
N ALA A 356 -8.59 -4.60 -21.20
CA ALA A 356 -8.66 -3.30 -20.53
C ALA A 356 -7.46 -3.07 -19.61
N ILE A 357 -7.06 -4.07 -18.81
CA ILE A 357 -5.89 -3.98 -17.93
C ILE A 357 -4.60 -3.84 -18.75
N ALA A 358 -4.48 -4.54 -19.87
CA ALA A 358 -3.33 -4.39 -20.76
C ALA A 358 -3.22 -2.95 -21.27
N THR A 359 -4.33 -2.32 -21.66
CA THR A 359 -4.35 -0.91 -22.06
C THR A 359 -3.97 0.01 -20.90
N ILE A 360 -4.52 -0.20 -19.70
CA ILE A 360 -4.20 0.57 -18.49
C ILE A 360 -2.70 0.52 -18.18
N LYS A 361 -2.07 -0.66 -18.25
CA LYS A 361 -0.63 -0.84 -18.02
C LYS A 361 0.26 -0.07 -19.00
N THR A 362 -0.24 0.30 -20.19
CA THR A 362 0.54 1.10 -21.14
C THR A 362 0.51 2.60 -20.83
N LYS A 363 -0.39 3.07 -19.95
CA LYS A 363 -0.52 4.49 -19.60
C LYS A 363 0.61 4.92 -18.67
N ARG A 364 1.39 5.92 -19.09
CA ARG A 364 2.48 6.50 -18.28
C ARG A 364 2.05 7.19 -16.99
N THR A 365 0.76 7.55 -16.87
CA THR A 365 0.19 8.21 -15.70
C THR A 365 -0.02 7.27 -14.52
N ILE A 366 0.11 5.95 -14.72
CA ILE A 366 -0.09 4.94 -13.69
C ILE A 366 1.26 4.31 -13.43
N GLN A 367 1.87 4.72 -12.32
CA GLN A 367 3.19 4.25 -11.91
C GLN A 367 3.03 3.25 -10.77
N PHE A 368 3.65 2.09 -10.93
CA PHE A 368 3.77 1.10 -9.86
C PHE A 368 5.12 1.25 -9.20
N VAL A 369 5.21 0.83 -7.94
CA VAL A 369 6.48 0.60 -7.26
C VAL A 369 7.32 -0.44 -8.02
N ASP A 370 8.63 -0.27 -8.02
CA ASP A 370 9.58 -1.07 -8.81
C ASP A 370 9.60 -2.56 -8.41
N TRP A 371 9.43 -2.86 -7.12
CA TRP A 371 9.36 -4.21 -6.57
C TRP A 371 8.02 -4.92 -6.86
N CYS A 372 7.00 -4.22 -7.36
CA CYS A 372 5.69 -4.80 -7.74
C CYS A 372 5.31 -4.53 -9.20
N PRO A 373 6.00 -5.14 -10.19
CA PRO A 373 5.78 -4.84 -11.61
C PRO A 373 4.44 -5.36 -12.18
N THR A 374 3.69 -6.21 -11.46
CA THR A 374 2.42 -6.79 -11.94
C THR A 374 1.32 -6.83 -10.87
N GLY A 375 1.05 -5.69 -10.24
CA GLY A 375 0.13 -5.57 -9.09
C GLY A 375 -1.38 -5.63 -9.35
N PHE A 376 -1.87 -6.18 -10.47
CA PHE A 376 -3.32 -6.27 -10.74
C PHE A 376 -3.92 -7.61 -10.31
N LYS A 377 -4.94 -7.56 -9.46
CA LYS A 377 -5.82 -8.67 -9.09
C LYS A 377 -7.23 -8.41 -9.64
N VAL A 378 -7.95 -9.46 -10.03
CA VAL A 378 -9.24 -9.33 -10.72
C VAL A 378 -10.26 -10.29 -10.11
N GLY A 379 -11.27 -9.76 -9.43
CA GLY A 379 -12.47 -10.52 -9.04
C GLY A 379 -13.59 -10.34 -10.07
N ILE A 380 -14.32 -11.40 -10.39
CA ILE A 380 -15.50 -11.32 -11.28
C ILE A 380 -16.66 -12.07 -10.65
N ASN A 381 -17.74 -11.33 -10.37
CA ASN A 381 -19.03 -11.85 -9.98
C ASN A 381 -20.04 -11.60 -11.11
N TYR A 382 -20.75 -12.63 -11.55
CA TYR A 382 -21.69 -12.54 -12.68
C TYR A 382 -23.04 -11.93 -12.30
N GLN A 383 -23.32 -11.75 -11.01
CA GLN A 383 -24.56 -11.11 -10.58
C GLN A 383 -24.50 -9.60 -10.82
N PRO A 384 -25.51 -9.02 -11.49
CA PRO A 384 -25.56 -7.61 -11.72
C PRO A 384 -25.68 -6.83 -10.40
N PRO A 385 -25.13 -5.60 -10.33
CA PRO A 385 -25.35 -4.72 -9.18
C PRO A 385 -26.85 -4.46 -8.97
N THR A 386 -27.32 -4.62 -7.74
CA THR A 386 -28.70 -4.28 -7.37
C THR A 386 -28.75 -2.85 -6.89
N VAL A 387 -29.81 -2.12 -7.23
CA VAL A 387 -30.04 -0.77 -6.73
C VAL A 387 -31.25 -0.75 -5.80
N VAL A 388 -31.18 0.10 -4.77
CA VAL A 388 -32.27 0.29 -3.82
C VAL A 388 -33.45 0.97 -4.55
N PRO A 389 -34.69 0.48 -4.41
CA PRO A 389 -35.87 1.17 -4.93
C PRO A 389 -35.98 2.60 -4.36
N GLY A 390 -36.15 3.60 -5.23
CA GLY A 390 -36.13 5.01 -4.82
C GLY A 390 -34.72 5.52 -4.46
N GLY A 391 -33.67 4.80 -4.87
CA GLY A 391 -32.29 5.27 -4.86
C GLY A 391 -31.97 6.12 -6.08
N ASP A 392 -30.87 6.87 -5.99
CA ASP A 392 -30.44 7.84 -7.01
C ASP A 392 -29.65 7.19 -8.16
N LEU A 393 -29.12 5.99 -7.91
CA LEU A 393 -28.31 5.22 -8.85
C LEU A 393 -29.16 4.47 -9.86
N ALA A 394 -28.74 4.52 -11.12
CA ALA A 394 -29.34 3.74 -12.18
C ALA A 394 -29.01 2.24 -12.09
N LYS A 395 -29.92 1.42 -12.63
CA LYS A 395 -29.62 0.01 -12.90
C LYS A 395 -28.61 -0.08 -14.03
N VAL A 396 -27.45 -0.65 -13.74
CA VAL A 396 -26.38 -0.87 -14.71
C VAL A 396 -26.13 -2.37 -14.90
N PRO A 397 -25.84 -2.82 -16.14
CA PRO A 397 -25.59 -4.25 -16.40
C PRO A 397 -24.25 -4.72 -15.84
N ARG A 398 -23.32 -3.79 -15.58
CA ARG A 398 -21.99 -4.06 -15.07
C ARG A 398 -21.46 -2.89 -14.24
N ALA A 399 -20.66 -3.21 -13.23
CA ALA A 399 -19.91 -2.23 -12.43
C ALA A 399 -18.55 -2.81 -12.02
N VAL A 400 -17.69 -1.95 -11.53
CA VAL A 400 -16.36 -2.28 -11.03
C VAL A 400 -16.06 -1.47 -9.78
N CYS A 401 -15.57 -2.15 -8.75
CA CYS A 401 -14.98 -1.53 -7.58
C CYS A 401 -13.47 -1.78 -7.62
N MET A 402 -12.68 -0.73 -7.73
CA MET A 402 -11.24 -0.79 -7.62
C MET A 402 -10.84 -0.55 -6.17
N LEU A 403 -9.98 -1.41 -5.65
CA LEU A 403 -9.27 -1.24 -4.39
C LEU A 403 -7.80 -1.09 -4.72
N SER A 404 -7.21 0.06 -4.44
CA SER A 404 -5.82 0.35 -4.80
C SER A 404 -5.06 0.86 -3.60
N ASN A 405 -3.99 0.17 -3.22
CA ASN A 405 -3.06 0.69 -2.23
C ASN A 405 -2.03 1.58 -2.95
N THR A 406 -2.05 2.87 -2.63
CA THR A 406 -1.21 3.89 -3.27
C THR A 406 -0.63 4.83 -2.23
N THR A 407 0.62 5.26 -2.44
CA THR A 407 1.29 6.21 -1.56
C THR A 407 0.64 7.60 -1.55
N ALA A 408 -0.20 7.92 -2.54
CA ALA A 408 -0.92 9.19 -2.60
C ALA A 408 -1.87 9.41 -1.42
N ILE A 409 -2.26 8.36 -0.69
CA ILE A 409 -3.10 8.51 0.52
C ILE A 409 -2.37 9.28 1.64
N ALA A 410 -1.03 9.36 1.61
CA ALA A 410 -0.24 10.19 2.52
C ALA A 410 -0.68 11.67 2.50
N GLU A 411 -1.17 12.19 1.36
CA GLU A 411 -1.74 13.54 1.29
C GLU A 411 -2.95 13.73 2.22
N ALA A 412 -3.74 12.67 2.44
CA ALA A 412 -4.88 12.73 3.35
C ALA A 412 -4.45 12.76 4.82
N TRP A 413 -3.38 12.04 5.17
CA TRP A 413 -2.76 12.08 6.49
C TRP A 413 -2.15 13.44 6.78
N ALA A 414 -1.34 13.97 5.85
CA ALA A 414 -0.71 15.29 5.98
C ALA A 414 -1.69 16.44 6.22
N ARG A 415 -2.87 16.40 5.57
CA ARG A 415 -3.93 17.39 5.80
C ARG A 415 -4.52 17.30 7.20
N LEU A 416 -4.60 16.09 7.76
CA LEU A 416 -5.16 15.83 9.07
C LEU A 416 -4.15 16.23 10.16
N ASP A 417 -2.90 15.83 9.99
CA ASP A 417 -1.76 16.19 10.83
C ASP A 417 -1.58 17.71 10.90
N HIS A 418 -1.65 18.41 9.77
CA HIS A 418 -1.59 19.87 9.76
C HIS A 418 -2.68 20.54 10.61
N LYS A 419 -3.92 20.03 10.55
CA LYS A 419 -5.03 20.56 11.38
C LYS A 419 -4.82 20.23 12.85
N PHE A 420 -4.33 19.04 13.15
CA PHE A 420 -3.97 18.64 14.51
C PHE A 420 -2.93 19.60 15.10
N ASP A 421 -1.84 19.84 14.37
CA ASP A 421 -0.71 20.67 14.80
C ASP A 421 -1.16 22.10 15.11
N LEU A 422 -2.00 22.69 14.25
CA LEU A 422 -2.55 24.03 14.46
C LEU A 422 -3.33 24.15 15.78
N MET A 423 -4.14 23.15 16.12
CA MET A 423 -4.92 23.15 17.35
C MET A 423 -4.05 22.83 18.58
N TYR A 424 -3.19 21.81 18.46
CA TYR A 424 -2.38 21.30 19.56
C TYR A 424 -1.26 22.27 19.98
N ALA A 425 -0.74 23.06 19.04
CA ALA A 425 0.21 24.15 19.34
C ALA A 425 -0.36 25.20 20.30
N LYS A 426 -1.69 25.35 20.36
CA LYS A 426 -2.38 26.23 21.31
C LYS A 426 -3.03 25.49 22.47
N ARG A 427 -2.87 24.16 22.55
CA ARG A 427 -3.58 23.30 23.51
C ARG A 427 -5.10 23.54 23.51
N ALA A 428 -5.65 23.90 22.34
CA ALA A 428 -7.08 24.15 22.22
C ALA A 428 -7.84 22.84 22.46
N PHE A 429 -8.93 22.88 23.23
CA PHE A 429 -9.79 21.72 23.54
C PHE A 429 -9.16 20.53 24.28
N VAL A 430 -7.84 20.49 24.51
CA VAL A 430 -7.13 19.38 25.18
C VAL A 430 -7.69 19.06 26.58
N HIS A 431 -8.11 20.08 27.33
CA HIS A 431 -8.68 19.90 28.68
C HIS A 431 -9.93 19.01 28.72
N TRP A 432 -10.71 18.93 27.63
CA TRP A 432 -11.86 18.02 27.55
C TRP A 432 -11.44 16.55 27.52
N TYR A 433 -10.30 16.23 26.93
CA TYR A 433 -9.78 14.87 26.85
C TYR A 433 -9.11 14.48 28.16
N VAL A 434 -8.26 15.36 28.71
CA VAL A 434 -7.59 15.12 29.99
C VAL A 434 -8.59 15.02 31.15
N GLY A 435 -9.68 15.79 31.10
CA GLY A 435 -10.77 15.70 32.09
C GLY A 435 -11.51 14.37 32.10
N GLU A 436 -11.38 13.57 31.05
CA GLU A 436 -12.04 12.27 30.86
C GLU A 436 -11.05 11.10 31.04
N GLY A 437 -9.94 11.34 31.74
CA GLY A 437 -9.00 10.29 32.17
C GLY A 437 -7.94 9.91 31.14
N MET A 438 -7.80 10.68 30.06
CA MET A 438 -6.73 10.54 29.08
C MET A 438 -5.48 11.31 29.51
N GLU A 439 -4.28 10.76 29.32
CA GLU A 439 -3.04 11.50 29.60
C GLU A 439 -2.71 12.47 28.46
N GLU A 440 -2.22 13.67 28.77
CA GLU A 440 -1.86 14.64 27.73
C GLU A 440 -0.73 14.14 26.81
N GLY A 441 0.14 13.27 27.33
CA GLY A 441 1.26 12.70 26.56
C GLY A 441 0.83 11.86 25.36
N GLU A 442 -0.34 11.22 25.43
CA GLU A 442 -0.89 10.35 24.38
C GLU A 442 -1.19 11.13 23.08
N PHE A 443 -1.47 12.44 23.16
CA PHE A 443 -1.57 13.29 21.98
C PHE A 443 -0.25 13.39 21.20
N SER A 444 0.86 13.53 21.93
CA SER A 444 2.18 13.66 21.31
C SER A 444 2.62 12.32 20.73
N GLU A 445 2.39 11.22 21.45
CA GLU A 445 2.70 9.87 21.00
C GLU A 445 1.93 9.52 19.72
N ALA A 446 0.61 9.74 19.70
CA ALA A 446 -0.20 9.48 18.52
C ALA A 446 0.22 10.33 17.31
N ARG A 447 0.65 11.57 17.55
CA ARG A 447 1.15 12.46 16.49
C ARG A 447 2.52 12.01 15.95
N GLU A 448 3.40 11.53 16.81
CA GLU A 448 4.71 11.00 16.42
C GLU A 448 4.58 9.70 15.62
N ASP A 449 3.66 8.82 16.01
CA ASP A 449 3.37 7.58 15.28
C ASP A 449 2.80 7.85 13.87
N LEU A 450 1.93 8.86 13.74
CA LEU A 450 1.43 9.26 12.42
C LEU A 450 2.51 9.97 11.58
N ALA A 451 3.42 10.73 12.19
CA ALA A 451 4.60 11.25 11.48
C ALA A 451 5.48 10.10 10.94
N ALA A 452 5.66 9.04 11.73
CA ALA A 452 6.37 7.85 11.28
C ALA A 452 5.64 7.15 10.13
N LEU A 453 4.29 7.06 10.19
CA LEU A 453 3.48 6.52 9.09
C LEU A 453 3.63 7.34 7.79
N GLU A 454 3.66 8.68 7.86
CA GLU A 454 3.92 9.52 6.69
C GLU A 454 5.29 9.23 6.08
N LYS A 455 6.31 9.04 6.93
CA LYS A 455 7.65 8.64 6.50
C LYS A 455 7.68 7.26 5.86
N ASP A 456 6.93 6.30 6.40
CA ASP A 456 6.78 4.96 5.81
C ASP A 456 6.24 5.05 4.36
N TYR A 457 5.28 5.95 4.10
CA TYR A 457 4.76 6.18 2.74
C TYR A 457 5.77 6.89 1.83
N GLU A 458 6.57 7.80 2.36
CA GLU A 458 7.64 8.49 1.62
C GLU A 458 8.71 7.48 1.19
N GLU A 459 9.21 6.66 2.11
CA GLU A 459 10.23 5.63 1.86
C GLU A 459 9.76 4.62 0.80
N VAL A 460 8.49 4.19 0.84
CA VAL A 460 7.92 3.30 -0.20
C VAL A 460 7.73 4.00 -1.55
N GLY A 461 7.64 5.33 -1.55
CA GLY A 461 7.55 6.15 -2.76
C GLY A 461 8.88 6.32 -3.49
N VAL A 462 10.02 6.19 -2.81
CA VAL A 462 11.36 6.30 -3.39
C VAL A 462 11.66 5.08 -4.26
N ASP A 463 12.23 5.29 -5.46
CA ASP A 463 12.68 4.17 -6.28
C ASP A 463 13.95 3.55 -5.67
N SER A 464 14.14 2.23 -5.78
CA SER A 464 15.37 1.55 -5.31
C SER A 464 16.66 2.09 -5.94
N LEU A 465 16.52 2.88 -7.02
CA LEU A 465 17.61 3.54 -7.73
C LEU A 465 17.99 4.90 -7.12
N GLU A 466 17.09 5.55 -6.38
CA GLU A 466 17.32 6.85 -5.72
C GLU A 466 17.97 6.70 -4.34
N GLU A 467 17.77 5.58 -3.63
CA GLU A 467 18.53 5.27 -2.39
C GLU A 467 20.04 5.10 -2.63
N ASN A 468 20.46 4.84 -3.88
CA ASN A 468 21.88 4.85 -4.25
C ASN A 468 22.41 6.26 -4.61
N GLY A 469 21.56 7.29 -4.55
CA GLY A 469 21.84 8.66 -5.01
C GLY A 469 22.00 9.71 -3.92
N GLU A 470 21.60 9.44 -2.68
CA GLU A 470 21.58 10.42 -1.58
C GLU A 470 22.21 9.91 -0.27
N GLU A 471 23.41 9.31 -0.35
CA GLU A 471 24.36 9.42 0.76
C GLU A 471 25.46 10.41 0.35
N GLY A 472 25.47 11.57 1.02
CA GLY A 472 26.44 12.63 0.81
C GLY A 472 27.87 12.19 1.13
N ASP A 473 28.73 12.37 0.15
CA ASP A 473 30.10 12.89 0.31
C ASP A 473 31.04 12.14 1.27
N GLU A 474 31.12 10.81 1.12
CA GLU A 474 32.42 10.13 1.18
C GLU A 474 32.68 9.46 -0.16
N SER A 475 33.66 9.99 -0.90
CA SER A 475 34.09 9.49 -2.20
C SER A 475 34.59 8.04 -2.13
N THR A 476 33.66 7.09 -2.14
CA THR A 476 33.88 5.70 -2.52
C THR A 476 33.02 5.43 -3.74
N MET A 477 33.67 5.46 -4.91
CA MET A 477 33.09 5.11 -6.19
C MET A 477 32.51 3.69 -6.15
N ASN A 478 31.21 3.56 -5.88
CA ASN A 478 30.43 2.37 -6.23
C ASN A 478 30.19 2.39 -7.74
N ILE A 479 31.20 1.98 -8.50
CA ILE A 479 31.03 1.63 -9.92
C ILE A 479 30.46 0.21 -9.94
N GLU A 480 29.22 0.03 -10.40
CA GLU A 480 28.73 -1.26 -10.89
C GLU A 480 29.69 -1.79 -11.96
N MET A 481 30.59 -2.69 -11.55
CA MET A 481 31.63 -3.24 -12.40
C MET A 481 31.08 -4.42 -13.22
N ASN A 482 30.40 -4.16 -14.32
CA ASN A 482 29.98 -5.23 -15.24
C ASN A 482 30.92 -5.41 -16.46
N THR A 483 32.16 -4.93 -16.36
CA THR A 483 33.18 -5.12 -17.41
C THR A 483 34.54 -5.51 -16.81
N PRO A 484 35.26 -6.53 -17.32
CA PRO A 484 36.59 -6.92 -16.80
C PRO A 484 37.61 -5.78 -16.83
N ARG A 485 37.41 -4.80 -17.71
CA ARG A 485 38.22 -3.58 -17.79
C ARG A 485 38.01 -2.64 -16.59
N GLN A 486 36.79 -2.54 -16.07
CA GLN A 486 36.49 -1.72 -14.89
C GLN A 486 37.10 -2.37 -13.65
N PHE A 487 36.91 -3.70 -13.47
CA PHE A 487 37.62 -4.49 -12.44
C PHE A 487 39.13 -4.28 -12.48
N GLY A 488 39.72 -4.29 -13.67
CA GLY A 488 41.14 -4.01 -13.85
C GLY A 488 41.56 -2.63 -13.37
N ILE A 489 40.78 -1.58 -13.66
CA ILE A 489 41.07 -0.21 -13.22
C ILE A 489 40.99 -0.11 -11.70
N GLY A 490 39.96 -0.71 -11.08
CA GLY A 490 39.83 -0.77 -9.63
C GLY A 490 41.03 -1.45 -8.97
N LEU A 491 41.41 -2.65 -9.45
CA LEU A 491 42.58 -3.36 -8.92
C LEU A 491 43.88 -2.56 -9.07
N ALA A 492 44.05 -1.84 -10.19
CA ALA A 492 45.24 -1.01 -10.41
C ALA A 492 45.29 0.18 -9.44
N ILE A 493 44.17 0.84 -9.19
CA ILE A 493 44.07 1.94 -8.22
C ILE A 493 44.36 1.42 -6.81
N PHE A 494 43.74 0.33 -6.39
CA PHE A 494 44.02 -0.31 -5.10
C PHE A 494 45.50 -0.69 -4.99
N GLY A 495 46.10 -1.26 -6.04
CA GLY A 495 47.52 -1.58 -6.08
C GLY A 495 48.42 -0.37 -5.82
N VAL A 496 48.16 0.76 -6.48
CA VAL A 496 48.90 2.02 -6.25
C VAL A 496 48.74 2.51 -4.81
N THR A 497 47.52 2.45 -4.26
CA THR A 497 47.26 2.85 -2.87
C THR A 497 48.07 2.00 -1.88
N TYR A 498 48.12 0.67 -2.08
CA TYR A 498 48.91 -0.23 -1.24
C TYR A 498 50.42 0.00 -1.38
N ILE A 499 50.91 0.34 -2.59
CA ILE A 499 52.32 0.73 -2.79
C ILE A 499 52.62 2.03 -2.03
N CYS A 500 51.77 3.05 -2.15
CA CYS A 500 51.92 4.32 -1.44
C CYS A 500 51.90 4.12 0.09
N LEU A 501 50.95 3.32 0.59
CA LEU A 501 50.86 2.98 2.01
C LEU A 501 52.10 2.22 2.49
N GLY A 502 52.59 1.25 1.71
CA GLY A 502 53.83 0.52 2.01
C GLY A 502 55.07 1.44 2.06
N ILE A 503 55.13 2.47 1.20
CA ILE A 503 56.20 3.48 1.24
C ILE A 503 56.10 4.34 2.50
N VAL A 504 54.90 4.80 2.86
CA VAL A 504 54.66 5.63 4.05
C VAL A 504 54.93 4.86 5.35
N LEU A 505 54.59 3.58 5.40
CA LEU A 505 54.82 2.69 6.54
C LEU A 505 56.22 2.06 6.53
N PHE A 506 57.26 2.88 6.28
CA PHE A 506 58.67 2.49 6.37
C PHE A 506 59.07 1.26 5.53
N LEU A 507 58.57 1.18 4.29
CA LEU A 507 58.91 0.12 3.33
C LEU A 507 58.50 -1.29 3.79
N ASP A 508 57.27 -1.41 4.29
CA ASP A 508 56.68 -2.71 4.64
C ASP A 508 56.63 -3.62 3.40
N ALA A 509 57.37 -4.73 3.47
CA ALA A 509 57.54 -5.64 2.35
C ALA A 509 56.23 -6.34 1.94
N ALA A 510 55.31 -6.59 2.88
CA ALA A 510 54.03 -7.26 2.58
C ALA A 510 53.09 -6.32 1.82
N LEU A 511 52.99 -5.06 2.23
CA LEU A 511 52.14 -4.06 1.56
C LEU A 511 52.65 -3.71 0.16
N LEU A 512 53.97 -3.57 0.01
CA LEU A 512 54.59 -3.30 -1.30
C LEU A 512 54.40 -4.47 -2.28
N THR A 513 54.59 -5.70 -1.81
CA THR A 513 54.43 -6.88 -2.66
C THR A 513 52.97 -7.11 -3.06
N LEU A 514 52.04 -6.95 -2.11
CA LEU A 514 50.60 -7.02 -2.40
C LEU A 514 50.19 -5.94 -3.39
N GLY A 515 50.64 -4.70 -3.19
CA GLY A 515 50.38 -3.58 -4.08
C GLY A 515 50.89 -3.82 -5.51
N ASN A 516 52.11 -4.34 -5.66
CA ASN A 516 52.69 -4.67 -6.96
C ASN A 516 51.93 -5.79 -7.69
N ILE A 517 51.49 -6.83 -6.97
CA ILE A 517 50.68 -7.92 -7.56
C ILE A 517 49.33 -7.37 -8.04
N LEU A 518 48.62 -6.62 -7.19
CA LEU A 518 47.33 -6.03 -7.52
C LEU A 518 47.44 -5.08 -8.71
N PHE A 519 48.49 -4.26 -8.76
CA PHE A 519 48.74 -3.34 -9.86
C PHE A 519 48.94 -4.07 -11.19
N VAL A 520 49.80 -5.09 -11.22
CA VAL A 520 50.08 -5.86 -12.45
C VAL A 520 48.83 -6.60 -12.93
N VAL A 521 48.10 -7.25 -12.03
CA VAL A 521 46.84 -7.95 -12.37
C VAL A 521 45.79 -6.96 -12.87
N GLY A 522 45.67 -5.80 -12.22
CA GLY A 522 44.75 -4.73 -12.61
C GLY A 522 45.03 -4.20 -14.02
N VAL A 523 46.30 -3.90 -14.34
CA VAL A 523 46.71 -3.45 -15.67
C VAL A 523 46.45 -4.53 -16.73
N LEU A 524 46.73 -5.81 -16.42
CA LEU A 524 46.46 -6.93 -17.34
C LEU A 524 44.97 -7.09 -17.65
N LEU A 525 44.11 -6.97 -16.65
CA LEU A 525 42.65 -7.02 -16.82
C LEU A 525 42.12 -5.78 -17.57
N THR A 526 42.73 -4.61 -17.36
CA THR A 526 42.35 -3.37 -18.04
C THR A 526 42.66 -3.39 -19.53
N ILE A 527 43.85 -3.87 -19.90
CA ILE A 527 44.34 -3.87 -21.29
C ILE A 527 43.88 -5.14 -22.04
N GLY A 528 43.66 -6.23 -21.31
CA GLY A 528 43.40 -7.57 -21.82
C GLY A 528 44.68 -8.30 -22.23
N TRP A 529 44.72 -9.61 -21.97
CA TRP A 529 45.91 -10.45 -22.16
C TRP A 529 46.53 -10.36 -23.57
N HIS A 530 45.69 -10.41 -24.60
CA HIS A 530 46.12 -10.45 -26.01
C HIS A 530 46.76 -9.13 -26.50
N ARG A 531 46.51 -8.02 -25.81
CA ARG A 531 47.09 -6.69 -26.13
C ARG A 531 48.21 -6.30 -25.18
N ALA A 532 48.18 -6.78 -23.94
CA ALA A 532 49.20 -6.49 -22.93
C ALA A 532 50.55 -7.14 -23.27
N VAL A 533 50.56 -8.40 -23.72
CA VAL A 533 51.82 -9.12 -24.00
C VAL A 533 52.65 -8.43 -25.10
N PRO A 534 52.10 -8.05 -26.27
CA PRO A 534 52.86 -7.30 -27.26
C PRO A 534 53.36 -5.93 -26.73
N PHE A 535 52.58 -5.26 -25.87
CA PHE A 535 52.91 -3.94 -25.32
C PHE A 535 54.16 -3.98 -24.44
N PHE A 536 54.27 -4.94 -23.52
CA PHE A 536 55.44 -5.07 -22.64
C PHE A 536 56.68 -5.64 -23.36
N PHE A 537 56.50 -6.45 -24.40
CA PHE A 537 57.61 -7.14 -25.07
C PHE A 537 58.01 -6.53 -26.43
N THR A 538 57.56 -5.31 -26.76
CA THR A 538 58.04 -4.57 -27.95
C THR A 538 59.52 -4.18 -27.77
N ARG A 539 60.38 -4.31 -28.80
CA ARG A 539 61.83 -4.04 -28.73
C ARG A 539 62.20 -2.66 -28.14
N VAL A 540 61.35 -1.66 -28.29
CA VAL A 540 61.56 -0.30 -27.75
C VAL A 540 61.27 -0.22 -26.24
N LYS A 541 60.31 -1.01 -25.74
CA LYS A 541 59.85 -1.00 -24.34
C LYS A 541 60.43 -2.13 -23.48
N ALA A 542 61.04 -3.14 -24.10
CA ALA A 542 61.61 -4.31 -23.43
C ALA A 542 62.63 -3.96 -22.33
N ARG A 543 63.41 -2.88 -22.50
CA ARG A 543 64.33 -2.39 -21.47
C ARG A 543 63.58 -1.91 -20.21
N GLY A 544 62.50 -1.16 -20.38
CA GLY A 544 61.67 -0.69 -19.27
C GLY A 544 60.96 -1.84 -18.55
N SER A 545 60.44 -2.81 -19.32
CA SER A 545 59.75 -3.99 -18.77
C SER A 545 60.69 -4.86 -17.94
N PHE A 546 61.93 -5.03 -18.38
CA PHE A 546 62.94 -5.81 -17.65
C PHE A 546 63.25 -5.20 -16.28
N PHE A 547 63.45 -3.88 -16.19
CA PHE A 547 63.68 -3.20 -14.92
C PHE A 547 62.42 -3.15 -14.05
N PHE A 548 61.24 -2.99 -14.65
CA PHE A 548 59.97 -2.95 -13.91
C PHE A 548 59.68 -4.31 -13.23
N PHE A 549 59.63 -5.41 -14.00
CA PHE A 549 59.41 -6.73 -13.42
C PHE A 549 60.59 -7.22 -12.57
N GLY A 550 61.82 -6.82 -12.92
CA GLY A 550 63.01 -7.09 -12.11
C GLY A 550 62.96 -6.42 -10.74
N GLY A 551 62.51 -5.16 -10.67
CA GLY A 551 62.30 -4.44 -9.41
C GLY A 551 61.23 -5.10 -8.53
N ILE A 552 60.09 -5.49 -9.12
CA ILE A 552 59.03 -6.23 -8.42
C ILE A 552 59.56 -7.55 -7.86
N PHE A 553 60.37 -8.29 -8.64
CA PHE A 553 60.96 -9.55 -8.19
C PHE A 553 61.92 -9.34 -7.01
N VAL A 554 62.76 -8.29 -7.04
CA VAL A 554 63.65 -7.95 -5.91
C VAL A 554 62.85 -7.56 -4.65
N CYS A 555 61.72 -6.86 -4.80
CA CYS A 555 60.80 -6.59 -3.70
C CYS A 555 60.21 -7.88 -3.11
N LEU A 556 59.81 -8.84 -3.96
CA LEU A 556 59.26 -10.14 -3.53
C LEU A 556 60.26 -11.01 -2.76
N TYR A 557 61.56 -10.88 -3.05
CA TYR A 557 62.63 -11.59 -2.33
C TYR A 557 63.06 -10.92 -1.02
N GLY A 558 62.33 -9.89 -0.56
CA GLY A 558 62.55 -9.26 0.74
C GLY A 558 63.56 -8.12 0.74
N TYR A 559 63.90 -7.56 -0.43
CA TYR A 559 64.82 -6.42 -0.56
C TYR A 559 64.13 -5.18 -1.15
N PRO A 560 63.07 -4.62 -0.51
CA PRO A 560 62.30 -3.50 -1.06
C PRO A 560 63.13 -2.22 -1.24
N LEU A 561 64.14 -2.01 -0.40
CA LEU A 561 65.00 -0.82 -0.42
C LEU A 561 65.83 -0.71 -1.71
N ILE A 562 66.14 -1.85 -2.34
CA ILE A 562 66.84 -1.94 -3.63
C ILE A 562 65.84 -2.11 -4.78
N GLY A 563 64.75 -2.87 -4.54
CA GLY A 563 63.74 -3.16 -5.55
C GLY A 563 62.97 -1.93 -6.02
N ILE A 564 62.58 -1.03 -5.10
CA ILE A 564 61.76 0.15 -5.44
C ILE A 564 62.48 1.13 -6.38
N PRO A 565 63.77 1.51 -6.16
CA PRO A 565 64.47 2.37 -7.11
C PRO A 565 64.57 1.76 -8.53
N ILE A 566 64.79 0.44 -8.61
CA ILE A 566 64.88 -0.30 -9.88
C ILE A 566 63.51 -0.34 -10.57
N GLU A 567 62.46 -0.63 -9.80
CA GLU A 567 61.08 -0.67 -10.27
C GLU A 567 60.63 0.70 -10.77
N ALA A 568 60.87 1.76 -10.00
CA ALA A 568 60.53 3.14 -10.35
C ALA A 568 61.21 3.56 -11.66
N TRP A 569 62.50 3.23 -11.83
CA TRP A 569 63.22 3.49 -13.08
C TRP A 569 62.58 2.75 -14.28
N GLY A 570 62.23 1.47 -14.10
CA GLY A 570 61.50 0.68 -15.09
C GLY A 570 60.15 1.31 -15.45
N PHE A 571 59.38 1.73 -14.45
CA PHE A 571 58.07 2.36 -14.61
C PHE A 571 58.14 3.67 -15.38
N PHE A 572 59.05 4.57 -15.01
CA PHE A 572 59.25 5.85 -15.72
C PHE A 572 59.66 5.63 -17.18
N THR A 573 60.49 4.63 -17.45
CA THR A 573 60.91 4.28 -18.81
C THR A 573 59.74 3.70 -19.63
N LEU A 574 58.82 2.99 -18.99
CA LEU A 574 57.72 2.28 -19.67
C LEU A 574 56.49 3.17 -19.93
N PHE A 575 56.20 4.09 -18.99
CA PHE A 575 55.01 4.94 -18.98
C PHE A 575 55.30 6.46 -19.09
N GLY A 576 56.55 6.88 -19.30
CA GLY A 576 56.94 8.29 -19.33
C GLY A 576 56.18 9.18 -20.33
N GLY A 577 55.69 8.61 -21.44
CA GLY A 577 54.83 9.33 -22.39
C GLY A 577 53.43 9.64 -21.86
N PHE A 578 52.86 8.75 -21.04
CA PHE A 578 51.54 8.90 -20.42
C PHE A 578 51.58 9.89 -19.24
N LEU A 579 52.65 9.87 -18.44
CA LEU A 579 52.86 10.77 -17.32
C LEU A 579 52.87 12.25 -17.74
N ARG A 580 53.45 12.59 -18.92
CA ARG A 580 53.41 13.96 -19.45
C ARG A 580 51.99 14.45 -19.73
N THR A 581 51.13 13.57 -20.23
CA THR A 581 49.72 13.88 -20.49
C THR A 581 48.94 14.06 -19.20
N VAL A 582 49.17 13.22 -18.18
CA VAL A 582 48.52 13.33 -16.87
C VAL A 582 48.96 14.61 -16.14
N LEU A 583 50.25 14.95 -16.17
CA LEU A 583 50.77 16.21 -15.61
C LEU A 583 50.16 17.45 -16.28
N SER A 584 49.94 17.40 -17.60
CA SER A 584 49.23 18.46 -18.33
C SER A 584 47.76 18.60 -17.91
N LEU A 585 47.10 17.51 -17.50
CA LEU A 585 45.70 17.48 -17.12
C LEU A 585 45.49 17.91 -15.66
N VAL A 586 46.40 17.52 -14.77
CA VAL A 586 46.42 17.96 -13.36
C VAL A 586 46.73 19.46 -13.24
N GLY A 587 47.53 20.02 -14.15
CA GLY A 587 47.77 21.46 -14.23
C GLY A 587 46.55 22.31 -14.60
N GLN A 588 45.47 21.71 -15.09
CA GLN A 588 44.22 22.41 -15.45
C GLN A 588 43.19 22.48 -14.31
N ILE A 589 43.46 21.85 -13.15
CA ILE A 589 42.55 21.84 -11.99
C ILE A 589 42.79 23.11 -11.15
N PRO A 590 41.76 23.94 -10.87
CA PRO A 590 41.90 25.09 -9.97
C PRO A 590 42.37 24.63 -8.59
N PHE A 591 43.21 25.42 -7.91
CA PHE A 591 43.97 25.12 -6.67
C PHE A 591 45.30 24.35 -6.84
N VAL A 592 45.44 23.41 -7.77
CA VAL A 592 46.72 22.69 -7.98
C VAL A 592 47.69 23.49 -8.86
N GLY A 593 47.16 24.25 -9.84
CA GLY A 593 47.96 25.10 -10.73
C GLY A 593 48.80 26.18 -10.02
N TRP A 594 48.37 26.62 -8.84
CA TRP A 594 49.11 27.59 -8.01
C TRP A 594 50.34 26.98 -7.34
N ILE A 595 50.28 25.70 -6.95
CA ILE A 595 51.40 24.96 -6.31
C ILE A 595 52.45 24.53 -7.35
N ILE A 596 52.05 24.30 -8.59
CA ILE A 596 52.93 23.81 -9.67
C ILE A 596 53.52 24.96 -10.51
N GLY A 597 53.18 26.22 -10.22
CA GLY A 597 53.81 27.39 -10.84
C GLY A 597 53.56 27.51 -12.34
N TYR A 598 52.38 27.09 -12.82
CA TYR A 598 52.02 27.17 -14.24
C TYR A 598 51.18 28.44 -14.50
N SER A 599 51.84 29.51 -14.92
CA SER A 599 51.18 30.72 -15.41
C SER A 599 50.59 30.44 -16.80
N ALA A 600 49.26 30.35 -16.91
CA ALA A 600 48.60 30.26 -18.21
C ALA A 600 48.87 31.53 -19.04
N PRO A 601 49.22 31.41 -20.35
CA PRO A 601 49.43 32.57 -21.20
C PRO A 601 48.09 33.29 -21.49
N GLN A 602 48.01 34.58 -21.18
CA GLN A 602 46.94 35.47 -21.63
C GLN A 602 47.04 35.67 -23.15
N GLY A 603 45.94 35.44 -23.88
CA GLY A 603 45.88 35.62 -25.33
C GLY A 603 44.46 35.70 -25.88
N SER A 604 43.97 36.94 -25.94
CA SER A 604 42.98 37.51 -26.88
C SER A 604 41.62 36.83 -27.06
N SER A 605 40.63 37.40 -26.37
CA SER A 605 39.27 37.63 -26.88
C SER A 605 39.34 38.59 -28.07
N ASP A 606 39.23 38.07 -29.29
CA ASP A 606 38.73 38.77 -30.47
C ASP A 606 38.59 37.73 -31.59
N THR A 607 37.50 37.83 -32.37
CA THR A 607 37.08 36.97 -33.50
C THR A 607 36.28 35.70 -33.18
N ALA A 608 35.00 35.87 -32.85
CA ALA A 608 33.92 34.98 -33.35
C ALA A 608 32.49 35.56 -33.22
N ASP A 609 32.31 36.88 -33.08
CA ASP A 609 31.01 37.54 -33.35
C ASP A 609 31.02 38.05 -34.80
N GLN A 610 30.85 37.12 -35.72
CA GLN A 610 30.36 37.36 -37.08
C GLN A 610 30.12 35.99 -37.69
N ILE A 611 28.87 35.55 -37.69
CA ILE A 611 28.17 34.81 -38.77
C ILE A 611 26.82 34.31 -38.20
N THR A 612 25.76 35.00 -38.61
CA THR A 612 24.38 34.53 -38.85
C THR A 612 23.43 34.26 -37.67
N SER A 613 22.69 35.28 -37.25
CA SER A 613 21.22 35.27 -37.39
C SER A 613 20.82 36.21 -38.53
N SER A 614 20.23 35.66 -39.58
CA SER A 614 19.21 36.35 -40.35
C SER A 614 17.87 35.93 -39.76
N SER A 615 17.12 36.94 -39.34
CA SER A 615 15.73 36.98 -38.84
C SER A 615 15.43 36.26 -37.53
#